data_AF-A0A8T5U5A3-F1
#
_entry.id   AF-A0A8T5U5A3-F1
#
_cell.length_a   1.000
_cell.length_b   1.000
_cell.length_c   1.000
_cell.angle_alpha   90.00
_cell.angle_beta   90.00
_cell.angle_gamma   90.00
#
_symmetry.space_group_name_H-M   'P 1'
#
loop_
_entity.id
_entity.type
_entity.pdbx_description
1 polymer ?
#
loop_
_entity_poly.entity_id
_entity_poly.type
_entity_poly.pdbx_seq_one_letter_code
_entity_poly.pdbx_strand_id
1 'polypeptide(L)' 'MLDLMIKTKEMIKNHRKYLKIINKNIKLVLKESQIYLFGSIIEGNLVAASDIDILIIAEVP' A
#
# COMPACT_ATOMS: atom_id res chain seq x y z
N MET A 1 11.10 19.09 5.73
CA MET A 1 12.10 18.01 5.55
C MET A 1 12.04 16.99 6.68
N LEU A 2 12.30 17.39 7.94
CA LEU A 2 12.29 16.47 9.08
C LEU A 2 10.91 15.81 9.33
N ASP A 3 9.83 16.57 9.29
CA ASP A 3 8.47 16.03 9.49
C ASP A 3 8.07 15.01 8.42
N LEU A 4 8.49 15.23 7.17
CA LEU A 4 8.26 14.28 6.08
C LEU A 4 8.99 12.97 6.36
N MET A 5 10.25 13.03 6.81
CA MET A 5 11.03 11.84 7.18
C MET A 5 10.40 11.08 8.36
N ILE A 6 9.87 11.79 9.35
CA ILE A 6 9.15 11.18 10.49
C ILE A 6 7.88 10.48 10.01
N LYS A 7 7.04 11.18 9.22
CA LYS A 7 5.82 10.61 8.65
C LYS A 7 6.12 9.39 7.79
N THR A 8 7.14 9.44 6.94
CA THR A 8 7.46 8.29 6.10
C THR A 8 8.02 7.13 6.91
N LYS A 9 8.82 7.38 7.96
CA LYS A 9 9.27 6.32 8.87
C LYS A 9 8.10 5.66 9.60
N GLU A 10 7.11 6.44 10.03
CA GLU A 10 5.88 5.90 10.62
C GLU A 10 5.05 5.11 9.62
N MET A 11 4.98 5.58 8.37
CA MET A 11 4.32 4.88 7.28
C MET A 11 5.00 3.54 6.97
N ILE A 12 6.33 3.50 6.91
CA ILE A 12 7.11 2.27 6.77
C ILE A 12 6.88 1.37 7.99
N LYS A 13 6.90 1.89 9.22
CA LYS A 13 6.67 1.06 10.42
C LYS A 13 5.27 0.45 10.42
N ASN A 14 4.28 1.21 9.95
CA ASN A 14 2.87 0.85 10.02
C ASN A 14 2.28 0.41 8.67
N HIS A 15 3.10 0.16 7.64
CA HIS A 15 2.65 -0.12 6.27
C HIS A 15 1.61 -1.24 6.22
N ARG A 16 1.80 -2.31 7.01
CA ARG A 16 0.83 -3.41 7.13
C ARG A 16 -0.55 -2.96 7.59
N LYS A 17 -0.64 -1.98 8.50
CA LYS A 17 -1.91 -1.41 8.96
C LYS A 17 -2.60 -0.67 7.82
N TYR A 18 -1.86 0.17 7.09
CA TYR A 18 -2.40 0.92 5.95
C TYR A 18 -2.82 -0.02 4.82
N LEU A 19 -2.01 -1.01 4.46
CA LEU A 19 -2.34 -2.02 3.46
C LEU A 19 -3.62 -2.79 3.80
N LYS A 20 -3.84 -3.14 5.08
CA LYS A 20 -5.10 -3.75 5.53
C LYS A 20 -6.31 -2.84 5.31
N ILE A 21 -6.16 -1.55 5.61
CA ILE A 21 -7.24 -0.56 5.41
C ILE A 21 -7.52 -0.39 3.92
N ILE A 22 -6.48 -0.26 3.09
CA ILE A 22 -6.60 -0.15 1.64
C ILE A 22 -7.32 -1.37 1.07
N ASN A 23 -6.85 -2.59 1.41
CA ASN A 23 -7.46 -3.84 0.98
C ASN A 23 -8.95 -3.93 1.36
N LYS A 24 -9.30 -3.56 2.60
CA LYS A 24 -10.70 -3.55 3.06
C LYS A 24 -11.56 -2.61 2.21
N ASN A 25 -11.08 -1.40 1.94
CA ASN A 25 -11.85 -0.41 1.17
C ASN A 25 -11.98 -0.78 -0.30
N ILE A 26 -10.92 -1.30 -0.94
CA ILE A 26 -11.00 -1.81 -2.31
C ILE A 26 -12.09 -2.89 -2.40
N LYS A 27 -12.11 -3.84 -1.45
CA LYS A 27 -13.11 -4.92 -1.41
C LYS A 27 -14.54 -4.44 -1.15
N LEU A 28 -14.75 -3.25 -0.57
CA LEU A 28 -16.09 -2.67 -0.43
C LEU A 28 -16.63 -2.13 -1.76
N VAL A 29 -15.74 -1.65 -2.63
CA VAL A 29 -16.11 -1.09 -3.95
C VAL A 29 -16.10 -2.17 -5.04
N LEU A 30 -15.06 -3.02 -5.03
CA LEU A 30 -14.80 -4.07 -6.01
C LEU A 30 -14.72 -5.43 -5.29
N LYS A 31 -15.88 -6.04 -5.03
CA LYS A 31 -16.03 -7.20 -4.15
C LYS A 31 -15.17 -8.41 -4.56
N GLU A 32 -15.17 -8.72 -5.84
CA GLU A 32 -14.45 -9.86 -6.41
C GLU A 32 -13.03 -9.52 -6.93
N SER A 33 -12.49 -8.36 -6.56
CA SER A 33 -11.16 -7.94 -7.01
C SER A 33 -10.01 -8.79 -6.45
N GLN A 34 -8.97 -8.99 -7.25
CA GLN A 34 -7.69 -9.53 -6.82
C GLN A 34 -6.74 -8.35 -6.61
N ILE A 35 -6.05 -8.32 -5.46
CA ILE A 35 -5.23 -7.19 -5.04
C ILE A 35 -3.82 -7.70 -4.77
N TYR A 36 -2.85 -7.14 -5.49
CA TYR A 36 -1.45 -7.49 -5.38
C TYR A 36 -0.64 -6.26 -4.99
N LEU A 37 0.25 -6.46 -4.03
CA LEU A 37 1.33 -5.53 -3.79
C LEU A 37 2.47 -5.90 -4.74
N PHE A 38 3.19 -4.93 -5.29
CA PHE A 38 4.40 -5.17 -6.06
C PHE A 38 5.38 -4.01 -5.89
N GLY A 39 6.53 -4.08 -6.57
CA GLY A 39 7.57 -3.05 -6.48
C GLY A 39 8.47 -3.20 -5.25
N SER A 40 9.25 -2.15 -4.96
CA SER A 40 10.38 -2.17 -4.02
C SER A 40 9.98 -2.48 -2.56
N ILE A 41 8.69 -2.38 -2.25
CA ILE A 41 8.12 -2.75 -0.94
C ILE A 41 8.24 -4.24 -0.62
N ILE A 42 8.24 -5.11 -1.65
CA ILE A 42 8.36 -6.57 -1.47
C ILE A 42 9.82 -6.98 -1.23
N GLU A 43 10.76 -6.25 -1.83
CA GLU A 43 12.19 -6.54 -1.75
C GLU A 43 12.81 -6.16 -0.39
N GLY A 44 12.00 -5.66 0.57
CA GLY A 44 12.48 -5.21 1.88
C GLY A 44 13.20 -3.86 1.84
N ASN A 45 13.35 -3.27 0.66
CA ASN A 45 13.97 -1.97 0.42
C ASN A 45 12.95 -0.83 0.52
N LEU A 46 12.14 -0.83 1.58
CA LEU A 46 11.21 0.27 1.89
C LEU A 46 12.03 1.50 2.30
N VAL A 47 12.39 2.33 1.34
CA VAL A 47 13.07 3.60 1.58
C VAL A 47 12.03 4.64 1.97
N ALA A 48 12.39 5.62 2.79
CA ALA A 48 11.50 6.70 3.23
C ALA A 48 11.00 7.65 2.12
N ALA A 49 11.21 7.28 0.85
CA ALA A 49 10.74 7.96 -0.34
C ALA A 49 10.11 6.99 -1.35
N SER A 50 9.92 5.71 -1.01
CA SER A 50 9.33 4.72 -1.90
C SER A 50 7.81 4.87 -1.96
N ASP A 51 7.27 4.88 -3.17
CA ASP A 51 5.83 4.77 -3.42
C ASP A 51 5.33 3.35 -3.11
N ILE A 52 4.02 3.22 -2.90
CA ILE A 52 3.35 1.93 -2.69
C ILE A 52 2.64 1.55 -3.99
N ASP A 53 3.19 0.56 -4.70
CA ASP A 53 2.62 0.07 -5.94
C ASP A 53 1.60 -1.04 -5.69
N ILE A 54 0.34 -0.79 -6.07
CA ILE A 54 -0.77 -1.74 -5.87
C ILE A 54 -1.44 -2.02 -7.21
N LEU A 55 -1.54 -3.30 -7.57
CA LEU A 55 -2.26 -3.78 -8.75
C LEU A 55 -3.61 -4.31 -8.30
N ILE A 56 -4.68 -3.80 -8.90
CA ILE A 56 -6.04 -4.24 -8.65
C ILE A 56 -6.59 -4.80 -9.95
N ILE A 57 -6.93 -6.09 -9.95
CA ILE A 57 -7.59 -6.76 -11.07
C ILE A 57 -9.03 -6.98 -10.65
N ALA A 58 -9.98 -6.42 -11.39
CA ALA A 58 -11.39 -6.56 -11.10
C ALA A 58 -12.20 -6.57 -12.39
N GLU A 59 -13.30 -7.31 -12.37
CA GLU A 59 -14.36 -7.09 -13.35
C GLU A 59 -15.12 -5.83 -12.95
N VAL A 60 -15.24 -4.89 -13.89
CA VAL A 60 -15.95 -3.62 -13.70
C VAL A 60 -17.18 -3.66 -14.61
N PRO A 61 -18.38 -3.27 -14.13
CA PRO A 61 -19.57 -3.18 -14.95
C PRO A 61 -19.42 -2.24 -16.15
#